data_AF-A0A432IJS1-F1
#
_entry.id   AF-A0A432IJS1-F1
#
_cell.length_a   1.000
_cell.length_b   1.000
_cell.length_c   1.000
_cell.angle_alpha   90.00
_cell.angle_beta   90.00
_cell.angle_gamma   90.00
#
_symmetry.space_group_name_H-M   'P 1'
#
loop_
_entity.id
_entity.type
_entity.pdbx_description
1 polymer ?
#
loop_
_entity_poly.entity_id
_entity_poly.type
_entity_poly.pdbx_seq_one_letter_code
_entity_poly.pdbx_strand_id
1 'polypeptide(L)'
;MKKIFLLVFLTGFALTVSAQKKQSHKKRAIAQTDYVSSRMNFNDEQKLFLFNALLEKYETISGQVKGKGLSKEERKAIFKQSNKAMYDKLNTKFSKGEVKKIKAYLKEFQEKNRKKR
;
A
#
# COMPACT_ATOMS: atom_id res chain seq x y z
N MET A 1 -51.21 14.11 -22.18
CA MET A 1 -50.82 15.21 -21.27
C MET A 1 -49.69 14.76 -20.36
N LYS A 2 -48.61 15.56 -20.35
CA LYS A 2 -47.71 15.89 -19.23
C LYS A 2 -47.07 14.70 -18.45
N LYS A 3 -45.73 14.56 -18.59
CA LYS A 3 -44.73 14.89 -17.53
C LYS A 3 -44.40 13.64 -16.67
N ILE A 4 -43.17 13.25 -16.31
CA ILE A 4 -41.89 13.93 -16.09
C ILE A 4 -40.75 12.88 -16.15
N PHE A 5 -39.59 13.34 -16.60
CA PHE A 5 -38.26 12.74 -16.52
C PHE A 5 -37.96 12.04 -15.18
N LEU A 6 -37.32 10.87 -15.23
CA LEU A 6 -36.37 10.47 -14.18
C LEU A 6 -35.12 9.83 -14.81
N LEU A 7 -34.40 10.67 -15.55
CA LEU A 7 -32.97 10.52 -15.77
C LEU A 7 -32.27 10.82 -14.43
N VAL A 8 -32.22 9.83 -13.54
CA VAL A 8 -31.56 9.99 -12.23
C VAL A 8 -30.37 9.04 -12.14
N PHE A 9 -29.20 9.69 -12.23
CA PHE A 9 -27.95 9.36 -11.56
C PHE A 9 -27.12 8.17 -12.06
N LEU A 10 -26.59 8.31 -13.27
CA LEU A 10 -25.32 7.67 -13.65
C LEU A 10 -24.09 8.56 -13.37
N THR A 11 -24.08 9.30 -12.24
CA THR A 11 -22.97 10.20 -11.85
C THR A 11 -22.26 9.79 -10.57
N GLY A 12 -22.62 8.65 -9.96
CA GLY A 12 -22.02 8.18 -8.71
C GLY A 12 -20.68 7.43 -8.83
N PHE A 13 -20.20 7.11 -10.04
CA PHE A 13 -19.06 6.19 -10.18
C PHE A 13 -17.67 6.85 -9.93
N ALA A 14 -17.58 8.19 -9.95
CA ALA A 14 -16.28 8.87 -9.82
C ALA A 14 -15.79 9.00 -8.35
N LEU A 15 -16.70 9.04 -7.37
CA LEU A 15 -16.35 9.27 -5.96
C LEU A 15 -16.01 8.00 -5.18
N THR A 16 -16.46 6.83 -5.63
CA THR A 16 -16.17 5.54 -4.96
C THR A 16 -14.75 5.04 -5.21
N VAL A 17 -14.16 5.37 -6.37
CA VAL A 17 -12.83 4.88 -6.79
C VAL A 17 -11.72 5.31 -5.82
N SER A 18 -11.81 6.53 -5.26
CA SER A 18 -10.80 7.04 -4.32
C SER A 18 -10.92 6.37 -2.94
N ALA A 19 -12.14 6.15 -2.45
CA ALA A 19 -12.39 5.44 -1.19
C ALA A 19 -12.05 3.94 -1.29
N GLN A 20 -12.41 3.29 -2.39
CA GLN A 20 -12.06 1.89 -2.67
C GLN A 20 -10.53 1.69 -2.78
N LYS A 21 -9.80 2.67 -3.32
CA LYS A 21 -8.32 2.63 -3.41
C LYS A 21 -7.66 2.81 -2.05
N LYS A 22 -8.10 3.77 -1.23
CA LYS A 22 -7.63 3.91 0.15
C LYS A 22 -7.88 2.62 0.94
N GLN A 23 -9.05 2.00 0.75
CA GLN A 23 -9.38 0.71 1.34
C GLN A 23 -8.48 -0.44 0.82
N SER A 24 -8.11 -0.43 -0.46
CA SER A 24 -7.19 -1.41 -1.05
C SER A 24 -5.76 -1.28 -0.49
N HIS A 25 -5.25 -0.06 -0.35
CA HIS A 25 -3.93 0.18 0.24
C HIS A 25 -3.89 -0.25 1.71
N LYS A 26 -4.91 0.09 2.49
CA LYS A 26 -5.07 -0.35 3.87
C LYS A 26 -5.10 -1.87 4.00
N LYS A 27 -5.94 -2.55 3.21
CA LYS A 27 -6.01 -4.03 3.20
C LYS A 27 -4.65 -4.67 2.87
N ARG A 28 -3.92 -4.10 1.91
CA ARG A 28 -2.59 -4.60 1.54
C ARG A 28 -1.57 -4.40 2.66
N ALA A 29 -1.57 -3.24 3.32
CA ALA A 29 -0.69 -2.96 4.44
C ALA A 29 -0.99 -3.88 5.63
N ILE A 30 -2.27 -4.12 5.94
CA ILE A 30 -2.71 -5.08 6.98
C ILE A 30 -2.17 -6.47 6.65
N ALA A 31 -2.49 -7.02 5.46
CA ALA A 31 -2.09 -8.38 5.11
C ALA A 31 -0.58 -8.62 5.16
N GLN A 32 0.22 -7.60 4.80
CA GLN A 32 1.68 -7.69 4.92
C GLN A 32 2.16 -7.57 6.36
N THR A 33 1.56 -6.69 7.15
CA THR A 33 1.90 -6.54 8.58
C THR A 33 1.58 -7.83 9.31
N ASP A 34 0.41 -8.41 9.08
CA ASP A 34 0.00 -9.69 9.68
C ASP A 34 0.98 -10.80 9.29
N TYR A 35 1.38 -10.87 8.01
CA TYR A 35 2.32 -11.88 7.52
C TYR A 35 3.70 -11.78 8.18
N VAL A 36 4.22 -10.56 8.33
CA VAL A 36 5.51 -10.32 8.97
C VAL A 36 5.42 -10.59 10.47
N SER A 37 4.35 -10.12 11.10
CA SER A 37 4.12 -10.26 12.55
C SER A 37 3.78 -11.70 12.95
N SER A 38 3.31 -12.55 12.04
CA SER A 38 3.15 -13.98 12.32
C SER A 38 4.49 -14.74 12.30
N ARG A 39 5.59 -14.10 11.86
CA ARG A 39 6.94 -14.69 11.74
C ARG A 39 7.96 -14.00 12.64
N MET A 40 7.58 -12.88 13.24
CA MET A 40 8.42 -12.07 14.12
C MET A 40 7.62 -11.78 15.39
N ASN A 41 8.27 -11.83 16.55
CA ASN A 41 7.61 -11.58 17.83
C ASN A 41 7.42 -10.08 18.09
N PHE A 42 6.58 -9.41 17.29
CA PHE A 42 6.30 -7.99 17.42
C PHE A 42 5.26 -7.70 18.49
N ASN A 43 5.52 -6.67 19.31
CA ASN A 43 4.49 -6.07 20.14
C ASN A 43 3.53 -5.20 19.29
N ASP A 44 2.44 -4.76 19.88
CA ASP A 44 1.40 -4.03 19.13
C ASP A 44 1.89 -2.68 18.59
N GLU A 45 2.81 -2.01 19.30
CA GLU A 45 3.43 -0.78 18.83
C GLU A 45 4.27 -1.02 17.56
N GLN A 46 5.06 -2.09 17.53
CA GLN A 46 5.87 -2.50 16.39
C GLN A 46 4.99 -2.90 15.20
N LYS A 47 3.89 -3.63 15.44
CA LYS A 47 2.90 -3.97 14.39
C LYS A 47 2.31 -2.69 13.79
N LEU A 48 1.86 -1.76 14.63
CA LEU A 48 1.28 -0.50 14.20
C LEU A 48 2.30 0.34 13.42
N PHE A 49 3.55 0.38 13.87
CA PHE A 49 4.63 1.10 13.20
C PHE A 49 4.90 0.53 11.80
N LEU A 50 5.01 -0.79 11.67
CA LEU A 50 5.18 -1.45 10.37
C LEU A 50 3.99 -1.20 9.44
N PHE A 51 2.76 -1.32 9.97
CA PHE A 51 1.54 -1.04 9.22
C PHE A 51 1.53 0.39 8.66
N ASN A 52 1.82 1.38 9.49
CA ASN A 52 1.84 2.78 9.09
C ASN A 52 2.91 3.06 8.03
N ALA A 53 4.13 2.50 8.19
CA ALA A 53 5.19 2.66 7.19
C ALA A 53 4.82 2.04 5.83
N LEU A 54 4.15 0.87 5.84
CA LEU A 54 3.66 0.23 4.62
C LEU A 54 2.53 1.02 3.96
N LEU A 55 1.57 1.51 4.75
CA LEU A 55 0.45 2.30 4.25
C LEU A 55 0.93 3.59 3.58
N GLU A 56 1.79 4.34 4.26
CA GLU A 56 2.37 5.59 3.77
C GLU A 56 3.11 5.40 2.44
N LYS A 57 3.89 4.31 2.31
CA LYS A 57 4.53 3.95 1.04
C LYS A 57 3.50 3.78 -0.07
N TYR A 58 2.40 3.07 0.18
CA TYR A 58 1.38 2.83 -0.83
C TYR A 58 0.63 4.10 -1.23
N GLU A 59 0.32 4.95 -0.26
CA GLU A 59 -0.32 6.24 -0.50
C GLU A 59 0.60 7.17 -1.29
N THR A 60 1.88 7.23 -0.95
CA THR A 60 2.90 8.02 -1.66
C THR A 60 3.02 7.59 -3.12
N ILE A 61 3.20 6.28 -3.37
CA ILE A 61 3.29 5.74 -4.74
C ILE A 61 2.01 6.07 -5.52
N SER A 62 0.84 5.89 -4.91
CA SER A 62 -0.44 6.14 -5.55
C SER A 62 -0.60 7.62 -5.92
N GLY A 63 -0.24 8.54 -5.02
CA GLY A 63 -0.29 9.99 -5.26
C GLY A 63 0.69 10.48 -6.33
N GLN A 64 1.88 9.85 -6.43
CA GLN A 64 2.92 10.26 -7.37
C GLN A 64 2.81 9.59 -8.74
N VAL A 65 2.22 8.40 -8.85
CA VAL A 65 2.13 7.65 -10.12
C VAL A 65 0.79 7.82 -10.82
N LYS A 66 -0.32 7.89 -10.08
CA LYS A 66 -1.67 7.79 -10.67
C LYS A 66 -2.01 9.05 -11.48
N GLY A 67 -2.33 8.85 -12.76
CA GLY A 67 -2.81 9.92 -13.65
C GLY A 67 -1.74 10.93 -14.07
N LYS A 68 -0.45 10.62 -13.82
CA LYS A 68 0.68 11.53 -14.07
C LYS A 68 1.42 11.28 -15.39
N GLY A 69 0.92 10.38 -16.25
CA GLY A 69 1.51 10.15 -17.59
C GLY A 69 2.95 9.63 -17.61
N LEU A 70 3.45 9.12 -16.47
CA LEU A 70 4.87 8.78 -16.29
C LEU A 70 5.34 7.60 -17.15
N SER A 71 6.59 7.68 -17.59
CA SER A 71 7.32 6.59 -18.22
C SER A 71 7.49 5.40 -17.27
N LYS A 72 8.01 4.28 -17.78
CA LYS A 72 8.26 3.09 -16.95
C LYS A 72 9.41 3.35 -15.98
N GLU A 73 10.41 4.09 -16.42
CA GLU A 73 11.63 4.45 -15.72
C GLU A 73 11.34 5.41 -14.57
N GLU A 74 10.52 6.43 -14.82
CA GLU A 74 10.07 7.38 -13.79
C GLU A 74 9.23 6.69 -12.71
N ARG A 75 8.32 5.81 -13.12
CA ARG A 75 7.58 4.97 -12.17
C ARG A 75 8.54 4.15 -11.32
N LYS A 76 9.49 3.45 -11.94
CA LYS A 76 10.49 2.64 -11.24
C LYS A 76 11.30 3.47 -10.23
N ALA A 77 11.66 4.70 -10.57
CA ALA A 77 12.35 5.62 -9.67
C ALA A 77 11.50 5.96 -8.43
N ILE A 78 10.23 6.31 -8.62
CA ILE A 78 9.27 6.58 -7.52
C ILE A 78 9.12 5.36 -6.60
N PHE A 79 8.97 4.16 -7.18
CA PHE A 79 8.90 2.92 -6.40
C PHE A 79 10.17 2.69 -5.59
N LYS A 80 11.36 2.92 -6.17
CA LYS A 80 12.65 2.77 -5.48
C LYS A 80 12.77 3.77 -4.32
N GLN A 81 12.44 5.03 -4.55
CA GLN A 81 12.48 6.09 -3.54
C GLN A 81 11.51 5.80 -2.39
N SER A 82 10.26 5.45 -2.70
CA SER A 82 9.25 5.13 -1.69
C SER A 82 9.63 3.90 -0.86
N ASN A 83 10.26 2.89 -1.47
CA ASN A 83 10.81 1.75 -0.74
C ASN A 83 11.96 2.17 0.18
N LYS A 84 12.87 3.02 -0.29
CA LYS A 84 13.98 3.52 0.53
C LYS A 84 13.46 4.28 1.75
N ALA A 85 12.55 5.23 1.54
CA ALA A 85 11.95 6.02 2.61
C ALA A 85 11.25 5.13 3.66
N MET A 86 10.50 4.12 3.22
CA MET A 86 9.89 3.14 4.12
C MET A 86 10.94 2.41 4.98
N TYR A 87 12.02 1.90 4.38
CA TYR A 87 13.06 1.19 5.14
C TYR A 87 13.87 2.13 6.04
N ASP A 88 14.14 3.36 5.61
CA ASP A 88 14.77 4.39 6.45
C ASP A 88 13.90 4.66 7.69
N LYS A 89 12.58 4.76 7.51
CA LYS A 89 11.62 4.88 8.62
C LYS A 89 11.65 3.65 9.54
N LEU A 90 11.68 2.44 8.99
CA LEU A 90 11.78 1.21 9.79
C LEU A 90 13.07 1.17 10.64
N ASN A 91 14.19 1.68 10.13
CA ASN A 91 15.45 1.73 10.88
C ASN A 91 15.41 2.65 12.13
N THR A 92 14.37 3.50 12.27
CA THR A 92 14.20 4.35 13.47
C THR A 92 13.61 3.59 14.67
N LYS A 93 12.92 2.46 14.42
CA LYS A 93 12.22 1.67 15.45
C LYS A 93 12.74 0.24 15.56
N PHE A 94 13.25 -0.31 14.47
CA PHE A 94 13.75 -1.67 14.39
C PHE A 94 15.26 -1.69 14.21
N SER A 95 15.93 -2.71 14.75
CA SER A 95 17.34 -2.96 14.48
C SER A 95 17.58 -3.30 13.01
N LYS A 96 18.81 -3.09 12.52
CA LYS A 96 19.20 -3.47 11.15
C LYS A 96 18.92 -4.94 10.84
N GLY A 97 19.09 -5.83 11.82
CA GLY A 97 18.81 -7.26 11.70
C GLY A 97 17.32 -7.53 11.52
N GLU A 98 16.47 -6.86 12.29
CA GLU A 98 15.01 -6.95 12.15
C GLU A 98 14.55 -6.37 10.81
N VAL A 99 15.04 -5.21 10.38
CA VAL A 99 14.69 -4.62 9.08
C VAL A 99 15.07 -5.55 7.92
N LYS A 100 16.20 -6.26 8.03
CA LYS A 100 16.60 -7.29 7.04
C LYS A 100 15.59 -8.45 7.01
N LYS A 101 15.12 -8.94 8.17
CA LYS A 101 14.09 -9.98 8.25
C LYS A 101 12.74 -9.50 7.71
N ILE A 102 12.30 -8.30 8.09
CA ILE A 102 11.08 -7.66 7.55
C ILE A 102 11.16 -7.62 6.02
N LYS A 103 12.28 -7.16 5.46
CA LYS A 103 12.49 -7.12 4.01
C LYS A 103 12.38 -8.50 3.36
N ALA A 104 12.96 -9.53 3.97
CA ALA A 104 12.87 -10.91 3.48
C ALA A 104 11.42 -11.41 3.49
N TYR A 105 10.69 -11.24 4.58
CA TYR A 105 9.29 -11.69 4.69
C TYR A 105 8.35 -10.92 3.76
N LEU A 106 8.59 -9.62 3.53
CA LEU A 106 7.84 -8.84 2.54
C LEU A 106 8.09 -9.35 1.10
N LYS A 107 9.30 -9.81 0.79
CA LYS A 107 9.63 -10.42 -0.51
C LYS A 107 8.96 -11.79 -0.65
N GLU A 108 9.04 -12.63 0.37
CA GLU A 108 8.37 -13.93 0.43
C GLU A 108 6.85 -13.81 0.23
N PHE A 109 6.22 -12.85 0.92
CA PHE A 109 4.79 -12.55 0.74
C PHE A 109 4.45 -12.18 -0.71
N GLN A 110 5.30 -11.39 -1.38
CA GLN A 110 5.08 -11.01 -2.78
C GLN A 110 5.20 -12.21 -3.71
N GLU A 111 6.22 -13.05 -3.53
CA GLU A 111 6.43 -14.25 -4.35
C GLU A 111 5.27 -15.24 -4.20
N LYS A 112 4.80 -15.46 -2.96
CA LYS A 112 3.64 -16.31 -2.68
C LYS A 112 2.37 -15.82 -3.39
N ASN A 113 2.13 -14.51 -3.40
CA ASN A 113 0.96 -13.93 -4.05
C ASN A 113 1.11 -13.82 -5.57
N ARG A 114 2.33 -13.82 -6.11
CA ARG A 114 2.58 -13.89 -7.56
C ARG A 114 2.28 -15.28 -8.11
N LYS A 115 2.62 -16.35 -7.38
CA LYS A 115 2.37 -17.74 -7.77
C LYS A 115 0.89 -18.16 -7.73
N LYS A 116 0.04 -17.37 -7.06
CA LYS A 116 -1.41 -17.60 -6.95
C LYS A 116 -2.24 -16.92 -8.05
N ARG A 117 -1.59 -16.16 -8.93
CA ARG A 117 -2.19 -15.42 -10.04
C ARG A 117 -1.77 -16.06 -11.35
#